data_AF-A0A9D4H9N7-F1
#
_entry.id   AF-A0A9D4H9N7-F1
#
_cell.length_a   1.000
_cell.length_b   1.000
_cell.length_c   1.000
_cell.angle_alpha   90.00
_cell.angle_beta   90.00
_cell.angle_gamma   90.00
#
_symmetry.space_group_name_H-M   'P 1'
#
loop_
_entity.id
_entity.type
_entity.pdbx_description
1 polymer ?
#
loop_
_entity_poly.entity_id
_entity_poly.type
_entity_poly.pdbx_seq_one_letter_code
_entity_poly.pdbx_strand_id
1 'polypeptide(L)'
;MYGCELWNNCSASDVARLDSAHRFCIKHMQGLHKSISTDYCICVSNASPIVTYMDYSKLKLLGQLCRLSPKYLVKDVFHNRLLRYMNLENQSVGFMADVYRLLGKYGLLQFLNEYIETGLFPTKFTWKMIIDKTVILQAKIDVAQRHLCSDQNNLLENVIRPGNCSPLWDIATANPNLLTAC
;
A
#
# COMPACT_ATOMS: atom_id res chain seq x y z
N MET A 1 -1.19 -18.45 3.83
CA MET A 1 -0.32 -17.67 2.92
C MET A 1 -1.07 -16.42 2.55
N TYR A 2 -0.42 -15.25 2.52
CA TYR A 2 -1.10 -13.96 2.34
C TYR A 2 -1.39 -13.63 0.86
N GLY A 3 -1.01 -14.51 -0.07
CA GLY A 3 -1.26 -14.37 -1.52
C GLY A 3 -0.33 -13.36 -2.18
N CYS A 4 0.20 -12.41 -1.41
CA CYS A 4 1.17 -11.42 -1.87
C CYS A 4 2.53 -12.02 -2.27
N GLU A 5 2.83 -13.25 -1.81
CA GLU A 5 4.04 -13.99 -2.21
C GLU A 5 4.01 -14.40 -3.70
N LEU A 6 2.82 -14.45 -4.31
CA LEU A 6 2.60 -14.81 -5.71
C LEU A 6 2.73 -13.61 -6.65
N TRP A 7 2.71 -12.39 -6.12
CA TRP A 7 2.77 -11.14 -6.90
C TRP A 7 4.19 -10.71 -7.27
N ASN A 8 5.17 -11.61 -7.21
CA ASN A 8 6.54 -11.32 -7.60
C ASN A 8 6.74 -11.36 -9.12
N ASN A 9 5.78 -11.94 -9.87
CA ASN A 9 5.86 -12.14 -11.31
C ASN A 9 4.85 -11.30 -12.10
N CYS A 10 4.16 -10.34 -11.47
CA CYS A 10 3.21 -9.48 -12.18
C CYS A 10 3.99 -8.56 -13.13
N SER A 11 3.69 -8.65 -14.44
CA SER A 11 4.26 -7.72 -15.41
C SER A 11 3.70 -6.31 -15.21
N ALA A 12 4.37 -5.29 -15.76
CA ALA A 12 3.86 -3.92 -15.74
C ALA A 12 2.44 -3.82 -16.36
N SER A 13 2.16 -4.67 -17.37
CA SER A 13 0.83 -4.74 -17.99
C SER A 13 -0.23 -5.33 -17.07
N ASP A 14 0.10 -6.35 -16.27
CA ASP A 14 -0.81 -6.95 -15.30
C ASP A 14 -1.13 -5.95 -14.19
N VAL A 15 -0.11 -5.23 -13.72
CA VAL A 15 -0.27 -4.16 -12.73
C VAL A 15 -1.16 -3.04 -13.26
N ALA A 16 -0.98 -2.62 -14.52
CA ALA A 16 -1.82 -1.60 -15.15
C ALA A 16 -3.28 -2.05 -15.31
N ARG A 17 -3.50 -3.32 -15.69
CA ARG A 17 -4.86 -3.90 -15.78
C ARG A 17 -5.52 -3.97 -14.41
N LEU A 18 -4.77 -4.38 -13.39
CA LEU A 18 -5.26 -4.46 -12.02
C LEU A 18 -5.60 -3.06 -11.47
N ASP A 19 -4.76 -2.06 -11.73
CA ASP A 19 -5.04 -0.69 -11.32
C ASP A 19 -6.27 -0.11 -12.05
N SER A 20 -6.43 -0.40 -13.34
CA SER A 20 -7.65 -0.04 -14.08
C SER A 20 -8.92 -0.70 -13.53
N ALA A 21 -8.85 -2.00 -13.19
CA ALA A 21 -9.96 -2.70 -12.56
C ALA A 21 -10.29 -2.14 -11.17
N HIS A 22 -9.28 -1.86 -10.35
CA HIS A 22 -9.44 -1.25 -9.04
C HIS A 22 -10.14 0.12 -9.13
N ARG A 23 -9.71 0.96 -10.07
CA ARG A 23 -10.32 2.27 -10.35
C ARG A 23 -11.76 2.16 -10.80
N PHE A 24 -12.07 1.19 -11.66
CA PHE A 24 -13.43 0.89 -12.07
C PHE A 24 -14.31 0.53 -10.86
N CYS A 25 -13.83 -0.36 -9.98
CA CYS A 25 -14.57 -0.75 -8.77
C CYS A 25 -14.81 0.44 -7.84
N ILE A 26 -13.80 1.28 -7.58
CA ILE A 26 -13.95 2.48 -6.73
C ILE A 26 -15.03 3.40 -7.31
N LYS A 27 -14.95 3.73 -8.60
CA LYS A 27 -15.94 4.58 -9.27
C LYS A 27 -17.34 3.99 -9.17
N HIS A 28 -17.47 2.69 -9.44
CA HIS A 28 -18.74 2.00 -9.39
C HIS A 28 -19.37 2.00 -7.99
N MET A 29 -18.58 1.68 -6.95
CA MET A 29 -19.05 1.70 -5.55
C MET A 29 -19.50 3.08 -5.08
N GLN A 30 -18.92 4.15 -5.64
CA GLN A 30 -19.25 5.53 -5.29
C GLN A 30 -20.32 6.16 -6.19
N GLY A 31 -20.86 5.42 -7.17
CA GLY A 31 -21.80 5.97 -8.15
C GLY A 31 -21.20 7.06 -9.06
N LEU A 32 -19.87 7.10 -9.18
CA LEU A 32 -19.17 8.15 -9.93
C LEU A 32 -19.17 7.86 -11.44
N HIS A 33 -19.39 8.90 -12.23
CA HIS A 33 -19.35 8.79 -13.69
C HIS A 33 -17.96 8.40 -14.20
N LYS A 34 -17.90 7.62 -15.29
CA LYS A 34 -16.65 7.07 -15.84
C LYS A 34 -15.63 8.15 -16.21
N SER A 35 -16.09 9.34 -16.61
CA SER A 35 -15.25 10.48 -17.02
C SER A 35 -14.57 11.22 -15.87
N ILE A 36 -14.95 10.97 -14.61
CA ILE A 36 -14.37 11.67 -13.45
C ILE A 36 -12.89 11.29 -13.31
N SER A 37 -12.07 12.28 -12.95
CA SER A 37 -10.63 12.07 -12.72
C SER A 37 -10.38 10.97 -11.69
N THR A 38 -9.44 10.09 -11.99
CA THR A 38 -9.06 8.98 -11.11
C THR A 38 -8.48 9.49 -9.79
N ASP A 39 -7.62 10.50 -9.84
CA ASP A 39 -6.98 11.03 -8.64
C ASP A 39 -8.02 11.66 -7.71
N TYR A 40 -9.05 12.29 -8.29
CA TYR A 40 -10.21 12.78 -7.54
C TYR A 40 -10.97 11.64 -6.84
N CYS A 41 -11.30 10.56 -7.56
CA CYS A 41 -11.98 9.39 -6.98
C CYS A 41 -11.19 8.78 -5.82
N ILE A 42 -9.86 8.66 -5.96
CA ILE A 42 -8.99 8.10 -4.93
C ILE A 42 -8.93 9.03 -3.70
N CYS A 43 -8.81 10.35 -3.90
CA CYS A 43 -8.86 11.34 -2.83
C CYS A 43 -10.19 11.28 -2.06
N VAL A 44 -11.31 11.30 -2.77
CA VAL A 44 -12.66 11.29 -2.21
C VAL A 44 -12.96 10.00 -1.44
N SER A 45 -12.53 8.86 -1.95
CA SER A 45 -12.69 7.55 -1.31
C SER A 45 -11.72 7.34 -0.13
N ASN A 46 -10.74 8.24 0.07
CA ASN A 46 -9.62 8.02 0.98
C ASN A 46 -8.88 6.68 0.70
N ALA A 47 -8.95 6.21 -0.55
CA ALA A 47 -8.32 4.98 -1.00
C ALA A 47 -6.85 5.23 -1.35
N SER A 48 -6.13 4.15 -1.68
CA SER A 48 -4.77 4.22 -2.21
C SER A 48 -4.68 3.37 -3.47
N PRO A 49 -3.71 3.61 -4.37
CA PRO A 49 -3.51 2.75 -5.53
C PRO A 49 -3.37 1.27 -5.14
N ILE A 50 -3.79 0.36 -6.01
CA ILE A 50 -3.76 -1.08 -5.68
C ILE A 50 -2.34 -1.57 -5.38
N VAL A 51 -1.35 -1.03 -6.09
CA VAL A 51 0.08 -1.31 -5.87
C VAL A 51 0.50 -0.94 -4.46
N THR A 52 -0.01 0.17 -3.91
CA THR A 52 0.28 0.57 -2.53
C THR A 52 -0.21 -0.49 -1.53
N TYR A 53 -1.41 -1.06 -1.75
CA TYR A 53 -1.91 -2.15 -0.92
C TYR A 53 -1.11 -3.45 -1.10
N MET A 54 -0.61 -3.70 -2.31
CA MET A 54 0.27 -4.85 -2.56
C MET A 54 1.59 -4.73 -1.80
N ASP A 55 2.25 -3.58 -1.92
CA ASP A 55 3.51 -3.26 -1.24
C ASP A 55 3.32 -3.33 0.28
N TYR A 56 2.24 -2.73 0.79
CA TYR A 56 1.86 -2.80 2.20
C TYR A 56 1.73 -4.24 2.71
N SER A 57 1.09 -5.10 1.93
CA SER A 57 0.85 -6.50 2.31
C SER A 57 2.14 -7.31 2.34
N LYS A 58 3.06 -7.07 1.41
CA LYS A 58 4.40 -7.69 1.40
C LYS A 58 5.23 -7.25 2.61
N LEU A 59 5.23 -5.96 2.94
CA LEU A 59 5.93 -5.44 4.12
C LEU A 59 5.31 -5.92 5.43
N LYS A 60 3.97 -6.07 5.49
CA LYS A 60 3.28 -6.67 6.63
C LYS A 60 3.69 -8.13 6.84
N LEU A 61 3.77 -8.91 5.75
CA LEU A 61 4.25 -10.29 5.78
C LEU A 61 5.70 -10.38 6.26
N LEU A 62 6.60 -9.53 5.74
CA LEU A 62 8.00 -9.46 6.20
C LEU A 62 8.05 -9.34 7.72
N GLY A 63 7.35 -8.34 8.29
CA GLY A 63 7.39 -8.14 9.74
C GLY A 63 6.86 -9.33 10.53
N GLN A 64 5.88 -10.07 9.98
CA GLN A 64 5.41 -11.31 10.61
C GLN A 64 6.48 -12.40 10.58
N LEU A 65 7.19 -12.57 9.46
CA LEU A 65 8.29 -13.53 9.33
C LEU A 65 9.45 -13.18 10.28
N CYS A 66 9.83 -11.92 10.37
CA CYS A 66 10.90 -11.46 11.28
C CYS A 66 10.57 -11.69 12.77
N ARG A 67 9.29 -11.63 13.15
CA ARG A 67 8.83 -11.88 14.54
C ARG A 67 8.39 -13.32 14.82
N LEU A 68 8.30 -14.16 13.80
CA LEU A 68 7.87 -15.54 13.98
C LEU A 68 8.85 -16.29 14.89
N SER A 69 8.31 -17.10 15.80
CA SER A 69 9.12 -17.92 16.72
C SER A 69 10.01 -18.89 15.94
N PRO A 70 11.24 -19.19 16.40
CA PRO A 70 12.13 -20.16 15.76
C PRO A 70 11.59 -21.59 15.79
N LYS A 71 10.52 -21.88 16.55
CA LYS A 71 9.89 -23.21 16.57
C LYS A 71 9.19 -23.58 15.27
N TYR A 72 8.96 -22.62 14.38
CA TYR A 72 8.21 -22.82 13.14
C TYR A 72 9.16 -23.01 11.95
N LEU A 73 9.00 -24.09 11.20
CA LEU A 73 9.76 -24.37 9.97
C LEU A 73 9.77 -23.20 8.97
N VAL A 74 8.67 -22.43 8.91
CA VAL A 74 8.55 -21.25 8.05
C VAL A 74 9.62 -20.20 8.39
N LYS A 75 10.02 -20.09 9.66
CA LYS A 75 11.09 -19.20 10.10
C LYS A 75 12.43 -19.63 9.54
N ASP A 76 12.74 -20.93 9.60
CA ASP A 76 13.98 -21.48 9.07
C ASP A 76 14.06 -21.34 7.55
N VAL A 77 12.96 -21.58 6.85
CA VAL A 77 12.88 -21.36 5.39
C VAL A 77 13.09 -19.88 5.07
N PHE A 78 12.51 -18.97 5.85
CA PHE A 78 12.71 -17.53 5.69
C PHE A 78 14.18 -17.14 5.90
N HIS A 79 14.81 -17.58 7.00
CA HIS A 79 16.22 -17.32 7.28
C HIS A 79 17.15 -17.86 6.22
N ASN A 80 16.93 -19.11 5.76
CA ASN A 80 17.72 -19.69 4.68
C ASN A 80 17.61 -18.87 3.38
N ARG A 81 16.41 -18.41 3.03
CA ARG A 81 16.20 -17.55 1.86
C ARG A 81 16.88 -16.19 2.02
N LEU A 82 16.80 -15.59 3.21
CA LEU A 82 17.45 -14.32 3.50
C LEU A 82 18.98 -14.44 3.43
N LEU A 83 19.57 -15.45 4.07
CA LEU A 83 21.01 -15.70 4.03
C LEU A 83 21.51 -15.96 2.61
N ARG A 84 20.77 -16.77 1.84
CA ARG A 84 21.08 -16.99 0.41
C ARG A 84 21.06 -15.70 -0.39
N TYR A 85 20.09 -14.82 -0.13
CA TYR A 85 20.01 -13.52 -0.80
C TYR A 85 21.22 -12.63 -0.47
N MET A 86 21.61 -12.57 0.81
CA MET A 86 22.75 -11.75 1.26
C MET A 86 24.11 -12.27 0.73
N ASN A 87 24.26 -13.59 0.59
CA ASN A 87 25.53 -14.22 0.21
C ASN A 87 25.76 -14.35 -1.30
N LEU A 88 24.71 -14.32 -2.13
CA LEU A 88 24.80 -14.52 -3.59
C LEU A 88 24.45 -13.21 -4.32
N GLU A 89 25.38 -12.26 -4.35
CA GLU A 89 25.40 -10.99 -5.12
C GLU A 89 24.06 -10.58 -5.81
N ASN A 90 22.98 -10.40 -5.05
CA ASN A 90 21.68 -9.87 -5.50
C ASN A 90 21.03 -10.49 -6.75
N GLN A 91 21.48 -11.65 -7.26
CA GLN A 91 20.92 -12.26 -8.48
C GLN A 91 19.64 -13.08 -8.24
N SER A 92 19.18 -13.20 -6.99
CA SER A 92 18.03 -14.04 -6.70
C SER A 92 16.73 -13.34 -7.11
N VAL A 93 16.00 -13.91 -8.06
CA VAL A 93 14.61 -13.52 -8.37
C VAL A 93 13.68 -14.08 -7.27
N GLY A 94 12.71 -13.29 -6.83
CA GLY A 94 11.65 -13.76 -5.93
C GLY A 94 11.39 -12.83 -4.75
N PHE A 95 10.79 -13.40 -3.69
CA PHE A 95 10.26 -12.61 -2.58
C PHE A 95 11.31 -11.75 -1.87
N MET A 96 12.55 -12.24 -1.68
CA MET A 96 13.57 -11.46 -0.96
C MET A 96 14.05 -10.25 -1.76
N ALA A 97 14.33 -10.41 -3.05
CA ALA A 97 14.68 -9.28 -3.92
C ALA A 97 13.57 -8.24 -3.97
N ASP A 98 12.31 -8.69 -4.07
CA ASP A 98 11.19 -7.77 -4.10
C ASP A 98 11.01 -7.03 -2.77
N VAL A 99 11.13 -7.72 -1.64
CA VAL A 99 11.13 -7.09 -0.32
C VAL A 99 12.27 -6.08 -0.19
N TYR A 100 13.49 -6.42 -0.62
CA TYR A 100 14.64 -5.52 -0.53
C TYR A 100 14.43 -4.25 -1.36
N ARG A 101 13.89 -4.41 -2.59
CA ARG A 101 13.47 -3.30 -3.45
C ARG A 101 12.41 -2.42 -2.79
N LEU A 102 11.40 -3.03 -2.16
CA LEU A 102 10.36 -2.29 -1.43
C LEU A 102 10.91 -1.55 -0.21
N LEU A 103 11.76 -2.20 0.58
CA LEU A 103 12.42 -1.56 1.71
C LEU A 103 13.27 -0.38 1.25
N GLY A 104 13.99 -0.50 0.12
CA GLY A 104 14.71 0.62 -0.49
C GLY A 104 13.79 1.75 -0.93
N LYS A 105 12.71 1.42 -1.66
CA LYS A 105 11.68 2.37 -2.13
C LYS A 105 11.10 3.22 -0.99
N TYR A 106 10.88 2.63 0.18
CA TYR A 106 10.26 3.30 1.33
C TYR A 106 11.27 3.76 2.40
N GLY A 107 12.59 3.64 2.16
CA GLY A 107 13.61 4.03 3.14
C GLY A 107 13.61 3.19 4.43
N LEU A 108 13.20 1.92 4.34
CA LEU A 108 13.02 1.02 5.48
C LEU A 108 14.13 -0.04 5.62
N LEU A 109 15.17 0.01 4.79
CA LEU A 109 16.26 -0.99 4.79
C LEU A 109 16.93 -1.14 6.15
N GLN A 110 17.05 -0.06 6.92
CA GLN A 110 17.65 -0.07 8.26
C GLN A 110 17.03 -1.12 9.20
N PHE A 111 15.71 -1.35 9.11
CA PHE A 111 15.02 -2.30 9.98
C PHE A 111 15.35 -3.76 9.64
N LEU A 112 15.65 -4.03 8.36
CA LEU A 112 16.08 -5.36 7.94
C LEU A 112 17.56 -5.57 8.29
N ASN A 113 18.40 -4.55 8.16
CA ASN A 113 19.81 -4.62 8.53
C ASN A 113 19.97 -4.84 10.05
N GLU A 114 19.26 -4.07 10.87
CA GLU A 114 19.23 -4.25 12.32
C GLU A 114 18.78 -5.67 12.71
N TYR A 115 17.80 -6.22 11.99
CA TYR A 115 17.35 -7.59 12.18
C TYR A 115 18.40 -8.64 11.81
N ILE A 116 19.15 -8.43 10.73
CA ILE A 116 20.23 -9.32 10.32
C ILE A 116 21.36 -9.30 11.35
N GLU A 117 21.70 -8.12 11.88
CA GLU A 117 22.80 -7.93 12.82
C GLU A 117 22.45 -8.41 14.24
N THR A 118 21.24 -8.12 14.72
CA THR A 118 20.87 -8.31 16.14
C THR A 118 19.81 -9.38 16.36
N GLY A 119 19.12 -9.81 15.31
CA GLY A 119 17.92 -10.65 15.40
C GLY A 119 16.67 -9.91 15.90
N LEU A 120 16.76 -8.62 16.20
CA LEU A 120 15.64 -7.81 16.70
C LEU A 120 14.87 -7.15 15.55
N PHE A 121 13.56 -7.13 15.67
CA PHE A 121 12.68 -6.45 14.70
C PHE A 121 11.62 -5.65 15.46
N PRO A 122 11.13 -4.51 14.93
CA PRO A 122 10.08 -3.74 15.56
C PRO A 122 8.87 -4.61 15.94
N THR A 123 8.22 -4.26 17.06
CA THR A 123 7.01 -4.95 17.52
C THR A 123 5.90 -4.92 16.46
N LYS A 124 4.89 -5.78 16.58
CA LYS A 124 3.76 -5.80 15.64
C LYS A 124 3.10 -4.42 15.50
N PHE A 125 2.91 -3.73 16.62
CA PHE A 125 2.30 -2.40 16.66
C PHE A 125 3.22 -1.34 16.04
N THR A 126 4.48 -1.28 16.48
CA THR A 126 5.47 -0.33 15.95
C THR A 126 5.68 -0.50 14.44
N TRP A 127 5.83 -1.75 13.98
CA TRP A 127 5.97 -2.04 12.55
C TRP A 127 4.75 -1.59 11.76
N LYS A 128 3.54 -1.88 12.27
CA LYS A 128 2.28 -1.44 11.64
C LYS A 128 2.24 0.08 11.52
N MET A 129 2.58 0.82 12.58
CA MET A 129 2.63 2.29 12.52
C MET A 129 3.63 2.81 11.50
N ILE A 130 4.82 2.21 11.44
CA ILE A 130 5.86 2.59 10.47
C ILE A 130 5.32 2.42 9.04
N ILE A 131 4.81 1.23 8.70
CA ILE A 131 4.30 0.97 7.34
C ILE A 131 3.03 1.78 7.01
N ASP A 132 2.14 2.01 7.97
CA ASP A 132 0.95 2.86 7.76
C ASP A 132 1.38 4.30 7.40
N LYS A 133 2.42 4.82 8.08
CA LYS A 133 2.96 6.16 7.81
C LYS A 133 3.76 6.23 6.50
N THR A 134 4.64 5.27 6.23
CA THR A 134 5.55 5.37 5.07
C THR A 134 4.92 4.92 3.76
N VAL A 135 3.96 3.98 3.80
CA VAL A 135 3.36 3.42 2.59
C VAL A 135 2.01 4.05 2.30
N ILE A 136 1.09 4.03 3.28
CA ILE A 136 -0.29 4.46 3.06
C ILE A 136 -0.40 5.99 3.07
N LEU A 137 0.13 6.64 4.11
CA LEU A 137 0.02 8.10 4.22
C LEU A 137 0.79 8.81 3.09
N GLN A 138 2.00 8.35 2.75
CA GLN A 138 2.76 8.92 1.64
C GLN A 138 2.00 8.80 0.31
N ALA A 139 1.44 7.62 0.00
CA ALA A 139 0.68 7.45 -1.23
C ALA A 139 -0.56 8.37 -1.30
N LYS A 140 -1.21 8.63 -0.16
CA LYS A 140 -2.34 9.57 -0.09
C LYS A 140 -1.90 11.02 -0.33
N ILE A 141 -0.76 11.42 0.22
CA ILE A 141 -0.16 12.75 -0.02
C ILE A 141 0.19 12.89 -1.51
N ASP A 142 0.83 11.91 -2.11
CA ASP A 142 1.24 11.96 -3.52
C ASP A 142 0.03 12.06 -4.48
N VAL A 143 -1.06 11.33 -4.19
CA VAL A 143 -2.30 11.42 -4.96
C VAL A 143 -2.95 12.80 -4.78
N ALA A 144 -3.00 13.32 -3.56
CA ALA A 144 -3.55 14.65 -3.29
C ALA A 144 -2.76 15.75 -3.98
N GLN A 145 -1.43 15.67 -3.98
CA GLN A 145 -0.55 16.60 -4.68
C GLN A 145 -0.75 16.55 -6.20
N ARG A 146 -0.84 15.34 -6.80
CA ARG A 146 -1.12 15.19 -8.23
C ARG A 146 -2.47 15.79 -8.61
N HIS A 147 -3.49 15.60 -7.78
CA HIS A 147 -4.80 16.20 -7.99
C HIS A 147 -4.76 17.74 -7.90
N LEU A 148 -4.08 18.29 -6.89
CA LEU A 148 -3.91 19.75 -6.73
C LEU A 148 -3.15 20.38 -7.91
N CYS A 149 -2.24 19.65 -8.53
CA CYS A 149 -1.57 20.08 -9.75
C CYS A 149 -2.41 19.93 -11.03
N SER A 150 -3.48 19.13 -11.01
CA SER A 150 -4.26 18.79 -12.22
C SER A 150 -5.54 19.61 -12.43
N ASP A 151 -6.11 20.26 -11.41
CA ASP A 151 -7.35 21.03 -11.59
C ASP A 151 -7.48 22.26 -10.68
N GLN A 152 -8.04 23.32 -11.28
CA GLN A 152 -8.47 24.56 -10.64
C GLN A 152 -9.51 24.30 -9.54
N ASN A 153 -9.50 25.13 -8.49
CA ASN A 153 -10.55 25.40 -7.49
C ASN A 153 -10.39 24.76 -6.09
N ASN A 154 -9.86 25.56 -5.15
CA ASN A 154 -10.45 26.09 -3.90
C ASN A 154 -11.51 25.32 -3.05
N LEU A 155 -11.97 24.13 -3.43
CA LEU A 155 -13.03 23.41 -2.69
C LEU A 155 -12.52 22.35 -1.70
N LEU A 156 -11.20 22.09 -1.65
CA LEU A 156 -10.66 20.89 -1.00
C LEU A 156 -9.80 21.11 0.25
N GLU A 157 -9.57 22.35 0.70
CA GLU A 157 -8.88 22.59 1.99
C GLU A 157 -9.58 21.92 3.19
N ASN A 158 -10.88 21.61 3.04
CA ASN A 158 -11.67 20.98 4.10
C ASN A 158 -11.75 19.44 4.03
N VAL A 159 -11.28 18.80 2.96
CA VAL A 159 -11.41 17.33 2.76
C VAL A 159 -10.20 16.57 3.31
N ILE A 160 -9.02 17.20 3.35
CA ILE A 160 -7.77 16.57 3.77
C ILE A 160 -7.48 16.90 5.25
N ARG A 161 -8.36 16.47 6.16
CA ARG A 161 -8.01 16.41 7.60
C ARG A 161 -7.81 14.94 8.00
N PRO A 162 -6.62 14.55 8.50
CA PRO A 162 -6.35 13.18 8.91
C PRO A 162 -7.19 12.86 10.15
N GLY A 163 -8.25 12.06 9.98
CA GLY A 163 -9.08 11.58 11.09
C GLY A 163 -10.58 11.58 10.84
N ASN A 164 -11.08 12.28 9.82
CA ASN A 164 -12.52 12.33 9.53
C ASN A 164 -12.88 11.39 8.37
N CYS A 165 -14.04 10.73 8.48
CA CYS A 165 -14.70 10.14 7.33
C CYS A 165 -14.81 11.21 6.24
N SER A 166 -14.63 10.82 4.97
CA SER A 166 -14.74 11.74 3.84
C SER A 166 -16.06 12.51 3.96
N PRO A 167 -16.09 13.86 3.91
CA PRO A 167 -17.31 14.65 4.01
C PRO A 167 -18.36 14.28 2.96
N LEU A 168 -17.98 13.54 1.92
CA LEU A 168 -18.90 12.96 0.95
C LEU A 168 -19.79 11.84 1.53
N TRP A 169 -19.33 11.09 2.54
CA TRP A 169 -20.18 10.14 3.25
C TRP A 169 -21.21 10.86 4.11
N ASP A 170 -20.83 11.97 4.75
CA ASP A 170 -21.75 12.83 5.50
C ASP A 170 -22.76 13.52 4.58
N ILE A 171 -22.32 13.98 3.39
CA ILE A 171 -23.18 14.59 2.38
C ILE A 171 -24.15 13.57 1.77
N ALA A 172 -23.68 12.36 1.47
CA ALA A 172 -24.49 11.28 0.92
C ALA A 172 -25.51 10.74 1.94
N THR A 173 -25.15 10.70 3.23
CA THR A 173 -26.09 10.33 4.31
C THR A 173 -27.07 11.45 4.62
N ALA A 174 -26.65 12.72 4.53
CA ALA A 174 -27.53 13.88 4.70
C ALA A 174 -28.48 14.11 3.53
N ASN A 175 -28.13 13.64 2.32
CA ASN A 175 -28.92 13.86 1.09
C ASN A 175 -29.11 12.55 0.32
N PRO A 176 -29.94 11.62 0.82
CA PRO A 176 -30.15 10.31 0.20
C PRO A 176 -30.75 10.37 -1.23
N ASN A 177 -31.38 11.51 -1.60
CA ASN A 177 -32.00 11.71 -2.92
C ASN A 177 -31.05 12.25 -3.99
N LEU A 178 -29.78 12.52 -3.68
CA LEU A 178 -28.82 13.07 -4.65
C LEU A 178 -28.36 12.01 -5.68
N LEU A 179 -28.51 10.72 -5.33
CA LEU A 179 -28.20 9.58 -6.21
C LEU A 179 -29.31 9.24 -7.20
N THR A 180 -30.53 9.76 -7.03
CA THR A 180 -31.69 9.48 -7.89
C THR A 180 -32.00 10.60 -8.89
N ALA A 181 -31.22 11.68 -8.89
CA ALA A 181 -31.44 12.85 -9.75
C ALA A 181 -30.47 12.97 -10.94
N CYS A 182 -29.75 11.90 -11.31
CA CYS A 182 -28.91 11.83 -12.50
C CYS A 182 -29.30 10.64 -13.38
#